data_AF-A0A7G9R8D1-F1
#
_entry.id   AF-A0A7G9R8D1-F1
#
_cell.length_a   1.000
_cell.length_b   1.000
_cell.length_c   1.000
_cell.angle_alpha   90.00
_cell.angle_beta   90.00
_cell.angle_gamma   90.00
#
_symmetry.space_group_name_H-M   'P 1'
#
loop_
_entity.id
_entity.type
_entity.pdbx_description
1 polymer ?
#
loop_
_entity_poly.entity_id
_entity_poly.type
_entity_poly.pdbx_seq_one_letter_code
_entity_poly.pdbx_strand_id
1 'polypeptide(L)'
;MADVKLERKESLSRQEAAVWLSALSKAFARGGHVELPVGGGTLGLHLPEQVRAEFEVEVSGEEVQVEIEFTWSTAKPSSGDPDS
;
A
#
# COMPACT_ATOMS: atom_id res chain seq x y z
N MET A 1 -4.87 17.82 -4.37
CA MET A 1 -5.87 16.73 -4.28
C MET A 1 -6.48 16.79 -2.89
N ALA A 2 -7.72 16.31 -2.70
CA ALA A 2 -8.25 16.16 -1.36
C ALA A 2 -7.48 15.05 -0.64
N ASP A 3 -7.18 15.24 0.64
CA ASP A 3 -6.55 14.21 1.45
C ASP A 3 -7.54 13.07 1.66
N VAL A 4 -7.21 11.89 1.14
CA VAL A 4 -8.02 10.68 1.30
C VAL A 4 -7.32 9.79 2.30
N LYS A 5 -7.96 9.55 3.44
CA LYS A 5 -7.54 8.54 4.42
C LYS A 5 -8.60 7.45 4.52
N LEU A 6 -8.18 6.20 4.34
CA LEU A 6 -8.99 5.00 4.57
C LEU A 6 -8.31 4.19 5.68
N GLU A 7 -9.01 3.96 6.79
CA GLU A 7 -8.50 3.17 7.91
C GLU A 7 -9.49 2.02 8.19
N ARG A 8 -8.98 0.80 8.33
CA ARG A 8 -9.75 -0.39 8.69
C ARG A 8 -9.02 -1.17 9.77
N LYS A 9 -9.72 -1.48 10.86
CA LYS A 9 -9.24 -2.28 11.98
C LYS A 9 -10.26 -3.38 12.26
N GLU A 10 -9.83 -4.63 12.14
CA GLU A 10 -10.66 -5.80 12.43
C GLU A 10 -9.79 -7.00 12.79
N SER A 11 -10.40 -8.00 13.43
CA SER A 11 -9.75 -9.28 13.67
C SER A 11 -9.93 -10.20 12.47
N LEU A 12 -8.83 -10.65 11.89
CA LEU A 12 -8.80 -11.59 10.76
C LEU A 12 -8.28 -12.96 11.21
N SER A 13 -8.77 -14.02 10.57
CA SER A 13 -8.04 -15.29 10.57
C SER A 13 -6.72 -15.15 9.82
N ARG A 14 -5.77 -16.06 10.09
CA ARG A 14 -4.47 -16.08 9.40
C ARG A 14 -4.62 -16.22 7.88
N GLN A 15 -5.65 -16.94 7.42
CA GLN A 15 -5.94 -17.13 6.00
C GLN A 15 -6.45 -15.83 5.36
N GLU A 16 -7.35 -15.10 6.02
CA GLU A 16 -7.85 -13.82 5.51
C GLU A 16 -6.72 -12.78 5.44
N ALA A 17 -5.86 -12.71 6.46
CA ALA A 17 -4.68 -11.85 6.45
C ALA A 17 -3.73 -12.19 5.26
N ALA A 18 -3.50 -13.48 4.98
CA ALA A 18 -2.68 -13.91 3.85
C ALA A 18 -3.29 -13.51 2.49
N VAL A 19 -4.62 -13.57 2.35
CA VAL A 19 -5.32 -13.09 1.15
C VAL A 19 -5.07 -11.60 0.93
N TRP A 20 -5.10 -10.80 2.00
CA TRP A 20 -4.85 -9.35 1.90
C TRP A 20 -3.42 -9.05 1.49
N LEU A 21 -2.44 -9.69 2.14
CA LEU A 21 -1.02 -9.55 1.80
C LEU A 21 -0.77 -9.96 0.34
N SER A 22 -1.42 -11.03 -0.13
CA SER A 22 -1.32 -11.47 -1.53
C SER A 22 -1.93 -10.45 -2.50
N ALA A 23 -3.08 -9.85 -2.16
CA ALA A 23 -3.70 -8.82 -2.98
C ALA A 23 -2.79 -7.58 -3.10
N LEU A 24 -2.23 -7.12 -1.97
CA LEU A 24 -1.28 -6.01 -1.93
C LEU A 24 -0.03 -6.32 -2.76
N SER A 25 0.57 -7.50 -2.57
CA SER A 25 1.74 -7.97 -3.32
C SER A 25 1.50 -7.97 -4.84
N LYS A 26 0.35 -8.50 -5.29
CA LYS A 26 -0.02 -8.52 -6.72
C LYS A 26 -0.24 -7.12 -7.29
N ALA A 27 -0.71 -6.18 -6.48
CA ALA A 27 -0.87 -4.79 -6.91
C ALA A 27 0.50 -4.13 -7.12
N PHE A 28 1.42 -4.24 -6.16
CA PHE A 28 2.79 -3.72 -6.30
C PHE A 28 3.55 -4.37 -7.46
N ALA A 29 3.43 -5.67 -7.67
CA ALA A 29 4.07 -6.35 -8.78
C ALA A 29 3.55 -5.89 -10.16
N ARG A 30 2.29 -5.46 -10.25
CA ARG A 30 1.69 -4.95 -11.50
C ARG A 30 2.05 -3.49 -11.76
N GLY A 31 2.06 -2.66 -10.72
CA GLY A 31 2.22 -1.20 -10.85
C GLY A 31 1.05 -0.53 -11.59
N GLY A 32 1.21 0.76 -11.88
CA GLY A 32 0.23 1.54 -12.63
C GLY A 32 -1.10 1.69 -11.88
N HIS A 33 -2.22 1.68 -12.61
CA HIS A 33 -3.54 1.76 -11.96
C HIS A 33 -3.95 0.39 -11.39
N VAL A 34 -4.22 0.37 -10.09
CA VAL A 34 -4.57 -0.85 -9.36
C VAL A 34 -5.81 -0.67 -8.50
N GLU A 35 -6.63 -1.69 -8.42
CA GLU A 35 -7.75 -1.77 -7.49
C GLU A 35 -7.40 -2.75 -6.37
N LEU A 36 -7.50 -2.29 -5.13
CA LEU A 36 -7.31 -3.08 -3.92
C LEU A 36 -8.66 -3.32 -3.25
N PRO A 37 -9.00 -4.56 -2.85
CA PRO A 37 -10.20 -4.81 -2.06
C PRO A 37 -10.02 -4.22 -0.65
N VAL A 38 -10.98 -3.42 -0.20
CA VAL A 38 -10.98 -2.85 1.14
C VAL A 38 -12.41 -2.89 1.70
N GLY A 39 -12.66 -3.86 2.59
CA GLY A 39 -13.99 -4.09 3.16
C GLY A 39 -15.03 -4.44 2.11
N GLY A 40 -16.15 -3.73 2.12
CA GLY A 40 -17.24 -3.85 1.15
C GLY A 40 -17.03 -3.08 -0.16
N GLY A 41 -15.84 -2.54 -0.43
CA GLY A 41 -15.54 -1.76 -1.62
C GLY A 41 -14.14 -1.99 -2.19
N THR A 42 -13.77 -1.18 -3.18
CA THR A 42 -12.46 -1.19 -3.83
C THR A 42 -11.80 0.19 -3.74
N LEU A 43 -10.48 0.21 -3.53
CA LEU A 43 -9.66 1.41 -3.55
C LEU A 43 -8.81 1.42 -4.83
N GLY A 44 -9.01 2.42 -5.67
CA GLY A 44 -8.16 2.67 -6.84
C GLY A 44 -6.92 3.48 -6.46
N LEU A 45 -5.73 2.97 -6.79
CA LEU A 45 -4.44 3.65 -6.58
C LEU A 45 -3.62 3.67 -7.86
N HIS A 46 -2.73 4.65 -8.00
CA HIS A 46 -1.67 4.63 -9.00
C HIS A 46 -0.33 4.36 -8.31
N LEU A 47 0.24 3.18 -8.58
CA LEU A 47 1.52 2.74 -8.03
C LEU A 47 2.66 3.06 -9.01
N PRO A 48 3.65 3.87 -8.63
CA PRO A 48 4.81 4.16 -9.46
C PRO A 48 5.80 2.99 -9.47
N GLU A 49 6.80 3.06 -10.35
CA GLU A 49 7.88 2.07 -10.46
C GLU A 49 8.72 1.97 -9.17
N GLN A 50 8.84 3.06 -8.41
CA GLN A 50 9.61 3.11 -7.17
C GLN A 50 8.81 3.71 -6.04
N VAL A 51 8.87 3.06 -4.88
CA VAL A 51 8.28 3.52 -3.62
C VAL A 51 9.32 3.49 -2.51
N ARG A 52 9.17 4.37 -1.52
CA ARG A 52 9.87 4.21 -0.24
C ARG A 52 9.12 3.18 0.58
N ALA A 53 9.83 2.27 1.24
CA ALA A 53 9.24 1.23 2.06
C ALA A 53 9.84 1.24 3.46
N GLU A 54 8.99 1.00 4.46
CA GLU A 54 9.38 0.76 5.85
C GLU A 54 8.73 -0.56 6.29
N PHE A 55 9.50 -1.39 7.00
CA PHE A 55 9.05 -2.67 7.52
C PHE A 55 9.48 -2.76 8.97
N GLU A 56 8.50 -2.85 9.86
CA GLU A 56 8.74 -2.86 11.29
C GLU A 56 8.05 -4.06 11.94
N VAL A 57 8.73 -4.63 12.93
CA VAL A 57 8.19 -5.69 13.77
C VAL A 57 8.45 -5.29 15.22
N GLU A 58 7.36 -5.15 15.97
CA GLU A 58 7.42 -4.84 17.39
C GLU A 58 6.79 -5.99 18.20
N VAL A 59 7.40 -6.30 19.34
CA VAL A 59 6.86 -7.24 20.32
C VAL A 59 6.73 -6.50 21.65
N SER A 60 5.51 -6.37 22.15
CA SER A 60 5.20 -5.66 23.38
C SER A 60 4.21 -6.47 24.23
N GLY A 61 4.65 -6.88 25.41
CA GLY A 61 3.85 -7.76 26.28
C GLY A 61 3.54 -9.10 25.59
N GLU A 62 2.24 -9.38 25.39
CA GLU A 62 1.73 -10.59 24.72
C GLU A 62 1.33 -10.33 23.25
N GLU A 63 1.65 -9.15 22.72
CA GLU A 63 1.26 -8.73 21.38
C GLU A 63 2.48 -8.69 20.44
N VAL A 64 2.23 -9.08 19.18
CA VAL A 64 3.17 -8.93 18.07
C VAL A 64 2.52 -8.05 17.03
N GLN A 65 3.21 -7.00 16.63
CA GLN A 65 2.78 -6.07 15.59
C GLN A 65 3.74 -6.14 14.42
N VAL A 66 3.20 -6.22 13.22
CA VAL A 66 3.95 -6.19 11.96
C VAL A 66 3.36 -5.07 11.13
N GLU A 67 4.19 -4.08 10.81
CA GLU A 67 3.81 -2.95 9.96
C GLU A 67 4.57 -2.98 8.65
N ILE A 68 3.86 -2.65 7.57
CA ILE A 68 4.42 -2.51 6.23
C ILE A 68 3.89 -1.19 5.66
N GLU A 69 4.77 -0.20 5.55
CA GLU A 69 4.43 1.11 5.01
C GLU A 69 5.08 1.32 3.64
N PHE A 70 4.32 1.93 2.73
CA PHE A 70 4.83 2.37 1.43
C PHE A 70 4.41 3.81 1.17
N THR A 71 5.38 4.64 0.83
CA THR A 71 5.16 6.07 0.57
C THR A 71 5.75 6.48 -0.77
N TRP A 72 4.98 7.25 -1.54
CA TRP A 72 5.40 7.78 -2.83
C TRP A 72 4.76 9.13 -3.14
N SER A 73 5.36 9.87 -4.07
CA SER A 73 4.83 11.14 -4.54
C SER A 73 3.71 10.92 -5.55
N THR A 74 2.63 11.69 -5.43
CA THR A 74 1.56 11.77 -6.44
C THR A 74 1.76 12.91 -7.43
N ALA A 75 2.85 13.68 -7.29
CA ALA A 75 3.22 14.70 -8.26
C ALA A 75 3.59 14.04 -9.59
N LYS A 76 3.16 14.64 -10.71
CA LYS A 76 3.62 14.21 -12.03
C LYS A 76 5.14 14.41 -12.10
N PRO A 77 5.92 13.44 -12.60
CA PRO A 77 7.33 13.69 -12.88
C PRO A 77 7.39 14.89 -13.83
N SER A 78 8.17 15.93 -13.47
CA SER A 78 8.44 17.00 -14.41
C SER A 78 9.09 16.36 -15.63
N SER A 79 8.48 16.51 -16.80
CA SER A 79 9.14 16.24 -18.06
C SER A 79 10.38 17.14 -18.10
N GLY A 80 11.53 16.62 -17.67
CA GLY A 80 12.80 17.25 -17.97
C GLY A 80 12.90 17.27 -19.49
N ASP A 81 13.00 18.46 -20.07
CA ASP A 81 13.38 18.62 -21.46
C ASP A 81 14.67 17.80 -21.68
N PRO A 82 14.71 16.87 -22.64
CA PRO A 82 15.90 16.06 -22.90
C PRO A 82 17.03 16.85 -23.59
N ASP A 83 17.02 18.18 -23.52
CA ASP A 83 17.88 19.07 -24.31
C ASP A 83 18.35 20.32 -23.52
N SER A 84 19.00 20.11 -22.37
CA SER A 84 19.78 21.15 -21.69
C SER A 84 21.15 20.64 -21.22
#